data_AF-A0AAV3ST63-F1
#
_entry.id   AF-A0AAV3ST63-F1
#
_cell.length_a   1.000
_cell.length_b   1.000
_cell.length_c   1.000
_cell.angle_alpha   90.00
_cell.angle_beta   90.00
_cell.angle_gamma   90.00
#
_symmetry.space_group_name_H-M   'P 1'
#
loop_
_entity.id
_entity.type
_entity.pdbx_description
1 polymer ?
#
loop_
_entity_poly.entity_id
_entity_poly.type
_entity_poly.pdbx_seq_one_letter_code
_entity_poly.pdbx_strand_id
1 'polypeptide(L)'
;MSSEYKPPEDLESWRDGVKLPGTDQVGRGYNVFEGDYLPDANAMREPLFDLGEYEEDSTLNDRKYYKRERVDVLPRGLGEFTKTEGLTVQEYQRNLAVSVGIEGESAVGFGLLSGAISAQFATSHMQLASAYFLSRHNNIHKATLRLPSGFRNLLTDEARSDLARMPPMDLFDKYGTHFLRSLIIGAQAELRVTTNTAEISDDMDIDVAAKMSYEYLTGRVKAEAAAEYRERHRELQRHSLLHLVTRGGKVEYGNGIIEKGTYEQWTESIEGNLAVVALPHTNDPDPSNSNRPLQPIWELCDDDQRREEIEAAFKKYAERFESLPEPTIAPVYAYSTKKPKNGYSVKEPKRWYFSRSRSEMGSGGWVLQPHPFFYVSTEPEDDRVPVYLHSAREPLRFKLSVNPKEDHGWSLHRPDPVWYAYHPNSGVESGGVPIFGHTNPNKSHKGVSGWYYNTRDRAHGWDSEELTFYADVAKFGE
;
A
#
# COMPACT_ATOMS: atom_id res chain seq x y z
N MET A 1 6.84 15.22 20.13
CA MET A 1 7.33 16.61 20.27
C MET A 1 8.32 16.84 19.15
N SER A 2 7.91 17.53 18.10
CA SER A 2 8.77 17.87 16.96
C SER A 2 9.92 18.74 17.50
N SER A 3 11.16 18.31 17.32
CA SER A 3 12.29 19.21 17.51
C SER A 3 12.21 20.26 16.42
N GLU A 4 11.85 21.49 16.81
CA GLU A 4 12.02 22.66 15.97
C GLU A 4 13.48 22.68 15.51
N TYR A 5 13.69 22.47 14.21
CA TYR A 5 14.96 22.72 13.56
C TYR A 5 15.33 24.19 13.80
N LYS A 6 16.33 24.42 14.66
CA LYS A 6 16.98 25.73 14.78
C LYS A 6 18.03 25.81 13.67
N PRO A 7 17.84 26.67 12.65
CA PRO A 7 18.89 26.88 11.65
C PRO A 7 20.17 27.40 12.33
N PRO A 8 21.36 27.10 11.78
CA PRO A 8 22.62 27.63 12.31
C PRO A 8 22.59 29.17 12.38
N GLU A 9 23.31 29.73 13.36
CA GLU A 9 23.39 31.17 13.67
C GLU A 9 24.05 32.03 12.55
N ASP A 10 24.35 31.47 11.38
CA ASP A 10 25.09 32.12 10.28
C ASP A 10 24.21 32.67 9.14
N LEU A 11 22.88 32.76 9.34
CA LEU A 11 21.88 33.23 8.35
C LEU A 11 22.16 34.61 7.71
N GLU A 12 23.09 35.41 8.22
CA GLU A 12 23.50 36.65 7.55
C GLU A 12 24.30 36.44 6.24
N SER A 13 24.89 35.26 6.01
CA SER A 13 25.68 34.96 4.80
C SER A 13 24.84 34.51 3.58
N TRP A 14 23.55 34.22 3.79
CA TRP A 14 22.65 33.65 2.79
C TRP A 14 21.73 34.66 2.10
N ARG A 15 21.96 35.98 2.29
CA ARG A 15 21.00 37.04 1.94
C ARG A 15 20.47 37.01 0.48
N ASP A 16 21.18 36.36 -0.44
CA ASP A 16 20.81 36.28 -1.87
C ASP A 16 20.55 34.85 -2.40
N GLY A 17 20.59 33.80 -1.58
CA GLY A 17 20.41 32.41 -2.04
C GLY A 17 19.77 31.46 -1.02
N VAL A 18 19.61 30.19 -1.38
CA VAL A 18 18.97 29.18 -0.52
C VAL A 18 19.76 27.88 -0.47
N LYS A 19 19.61 27.15 0.64
CA LYS A 19 20.18 25.81 0.78
C LYS A 19 19.55 24.87 -0.23
N LEU A 20 20.38 24.14 -0.98
CA LEU A 20 19.94 23.12 -1.92
C LEU A 20 19.26 21.99 -1.13
N PRO A 21 17.97 21.69 -1.38
CA PRO A 21 17.25 20.65 -0.65
C PRO A 21 17.98 19.31 -0.72
N GLY A 22 18.00 18.55 0.37
CA GLY A 22 18.63 17.24 0.42
C GLY A 22 20.16 17.23 0.52
N THR A 23 20.86 18.37 0.38
CA THR A 23 22.33 18.40 0.49
C THR A 23 22.85 17.94 1.85
N ASP A 24 22.05 18.09 2.91
CA ASP A 24 22.40 17.62 4.26
C ASP A 24 21.95 16.17 4.53
N GLN A 25 21.15 15.59 3.64
CA GLN A 25 20.67 14.21 3.80
C GLN A 25 21.65 13.23 3.15
N VAL A 26 22.27 13.61 2.03
CA VAL A 26 23.32 12.81 1.39
C VAL A 26 24.46 12.56 2.38
N GLY A 27 24.91 11.32 2.46
CA GLY A 27 25.98 10.87 3.36
C GLY A 27 25.57 10.66 4.83
N ARG A 28 24.32 10.94 5.18
CA ARG A 28 23.85 10.63 6.54
C ARG A 28 23.30 9.22 6.62
N GLY A 29 23.39 8.68 7.83
CA GLY A 29 22.78 7.43 8.21
C GLY A 29 21.25 7.45 8.08
N TYR A 30 20.66 6.28 7.82
CA TYR A 30 19.23 6.10 7.63
C TYR A 30 18.77 4.75 8.19
N ASN A 31 17.74 4.77 9.04
CA ASN A 31 17.09 3.55 9.49
C ASN A 31 15.89 3.19 8.58
N VAL A 32 16.08 2.21 7.70
CA VAL A 32 15.07 1.75 6.73
C VAL A 32 13.80 1.14 7.35
N PHE A 33 13.77 0.88 8.66
CA PHE A 33 12.59 0.34 9.34
C PHE A 33 11.69 1.42 9.96
N GLU A 34 12.25 2.59 10.28
CA GLU A 34 11.53 3.67 10.96
C GLU A 34 11.08 4.79 10.01
N GLY A 35 11.64 4.83 8.80
CA GLY A 35 11.51 5.97 7.89
C GLY A 35 10.43 5.84 6.81
N ASP A 36 10.14 6.99 6.19
CA ASP A 36 9.34 7.09 4.98
C ASP A 36 10.10 6.53 3.75
N TYR A 37 9.44 6.41 2.60
CA TYR A 37 10.08 6.09 1.33
C TYR A 37 11.15 7.13 0.95
N LEU A 38 10.84 8.41 1.17
CA LEU A 38 11.84 9.48 1.04
C LEU A 38 12.49 9.76 2.39
N PRO A 39 13.78 10.12 2.41
CA PRO A 39 14.47 10.45 3.64
C PRO A 39 13.74 11.52 4.46
N ASP A 40 13.23 11.12 5.62
CA ASP A 40 12.52 11.99 6.56
C ASP A 40 13.32 12.14 7.87
N ALA A 41 13.05 13.23 8.59
CA ALA A 41 13.82 13.59 9.78
C ALA A 41 13.78 12.54 10.90
N ASN A 42 12.75 11.68 10.98
CA ASN A 42 12.62 10.68 12.04
C ASN A 42 13.56 9.49 11.84
N ALA A 43 13.85 9.13 10.59
CA ALA A 43 14.73 8.01 10.26
C ALA A 43 16.15 8.41 9.87
N MET A 44 16.39 9.69 9.63
CA MET A 44 17.74 10.21 9.49
C MET A 44 18.54 10.05 10.78
N ARG A 45 19.79 9.67 10.64
CA ARG A 45 20.75 9.43 11.72
C ARG A 45 22.01 10.27 11.51
N GLU A 46 23.03 10.02 12.32
CA GLU A 46 24.27 10.82 12.30
C GLU A 46 24.97 10.80 10.93
N PRO A 47 25.69 11.89 10.56
CA PRO A 47 26.51 11.91 9.36
C PRO A 47 27.66 10.90 9.46
N LEU A 48 27.87 10.14 8.38
CA LEU A 48 29.00 9.22 8.27
C LEU A 48 30.21 9.87 7.58
N PHE A 49 29.97 10.91 6.77
CA PHE A 49 31.00 11.55 5.94
C PHE A 49 31.17 13.03 6.30
N ASP A 50 32.42 13.48 6.25
CA ASP A 50 32.79 14.89 6.22
C ASP A 50 32.65 15.43 4.79
N LEU A 51 31.56 16.16 4.56
CA LEU A 51 31.21 16.72 3.26
C LEU A 51 31.69 18.17 3.06
N GLY A 52 32.46 18.71 4.00
CA GLY A 52 32.97 20.08 3.95
C GLY A 52 31.93 21.15 4.24
N GLU A 53 32.33 22.40 4.03
CA GLU A 53 31.49 23.58 4.24
C GLU A 53 30.47 23.75 3.11
N TYR A 54 29.56 24.72 3.26
CA TYR A 54 28.69 25.10 2.16
C TYR A 54 29.43 25.95 1.13
N GLU A 55 29.18 25.67 -0.14
CA GLU A 55 29.61 26.45 -1.27
C GLU A 55 28.44 26.72 -2.22
N GLU A 56 28.58 27.72 -3.07
CA GLU A 56 27.60 28.03 -4.11
C GLU A 56 27.59 26.93 -5.18
N ASP A 57 26.41 26.39 -5.47
CA ASP A 57 26.22 25.49 -6.61
C ASP A 57 26.08 26.33 -7.89
N SER A 58 26.88 25.99 -8.91
CA SER A 58 26.82 26.61 -10.24
C SER A 58 26.11 25.73 -11.28
N THR A 59 25.55 24.59 -10.84
CA THR A 59 24.90 23.61 -11.72
C THR A 59 23.47 24.02 -12.05
N LEU A 60 22.73 24.50 -11.05
CA LEU A 60 21.36 24.97 -11.21
C LEU A 60 21.32 26.48 -11.40
N ASN A 61 20.79 26.92 -12.55
CA ASN A 61 20.81 28.34 -12.96
C ASN A 61 19.49 29.09 -12.67
N ASP A 62 18.47 28.43 -12.13
CA ASP A 62 17.17 29.05 -11.83
C ASP A 62 17.21 29.93 -10.57
N ARG A 63 18.16 29.67 -9.67
CA ARG A 63 18.34 30.41 -8.42
C ARG A 63 19.75 30.18 -7.89
N LYS A 64 20.24 31.09 -7.05
CA LYS A 64 21.44 30.86 -6.26
C LYS A 64 21.19 29.79 -5.19
N TYR A 65 21.80 28.62 -5.36
CA TYR A 65 21.77 27.52 -4.39
C TYR A 65 23.11 27.35 -3.69
N TYR A 66 23.09 26.82 -2.48
CA TYR A 66 24.30 26.37 -1.79
C TYR A 66 24.20 24.89 -1.39
N LYS A 67 25.28 24.16 -1.60
CA LYS A 67 25.42 22.74 -1.31
C LYS A 67 26.65 22.50 -0.44
N ARG A 68 26.79 21.29 0.11
CA ARG A 68 28.06 20.86 0.70
C ARG A 68 29.13 20.73 -0.38
N GLU A 69 30.35 21.15 -0.07
CA GLU A 69 31.52 21.13 -0.97
C GLU A 69 31.66 19.77 -1.67
N ARG A 70 31.58 18.68 -0.91
CA ARG A 70 31.79 17.31 -1.41
C ARG A 70 30.50 16.57 -1.75
N VAL A 71 29.45 17.29 -2.16
CA VAL A 71 28.25 16.70 -2.77
C VAL A 71 28.25 17.02 -4.25
N ASP A 72 28.17 15.98 -5.08
CA ASP A 72 28.02 16.11 -6.52
C ASP A 72 26.57 16.49 -6.86
N VAL A 73 26.40 17.48 -7.73
CA VAL A 73 25.11 17.87 -8.31
C VAL A 73 25.12 17.53 -9.79
N LEU A 74 24.20 16.68 -10.21
CA LEU A 74 24.06 16.29 -11.61
C LEU A 74 22.72 16.80 -12.14
N PRO A 75 22.70 17.69 -13.13
CA PRO A 75 21.46 18.22 -13.65
C PRO A 75 20.64 17.10 -14.31
N ARG A 76 19.32 17.13 -14.10
CA ARG A 76 18.34 16.28 -14.78
C ARG A 76 17.34 17.17 -15.52
N GLY A 77 16.94 16.74 -16.71
CA GLY A 77 15.96 17.46 -17.53
C GLY A 77 14.70 16.65 -17.82
N LEU A 78 14.45 15.59 -17.06
CA LEU A 78 13.41 14.61 -17.38
C LEU A 78 12.25 14.68 -16.38
N GLY A 79 11.03 14.76 -16.95
CA GLY A 79 9.84 14.34 -16.25
C GLY A 79 9.70 12.83 -16.37
N GLU A 80 9.59 12.12 -15.26
CA GLU A 80 9.49 10.65 -15.25
C GLU A 80 8.21 10.20 -14.56
N PHE A 81 7.46 9.32 -15.24
CA PHE A 81 6.38 8.59 -14.62
C PHE A 81 6.89 7.26 -14.11
N THR A 82 6.91 7.10 -12.80
CA THR A 82 7.24 5.82 -12.16
C THR A 82 6.02 5.28 -11.44
N LYS A 83 5.99 3.97 -11.23
CA LYS A 83 4.94 3.32 -10.46
C LYS A 83 5.49 2.24 -9.54
N THR A 84 4.78 2.00 -8.45
CA THR A 84 4.96 0.86 -7.56
C THR A 84 3.59 0.28 -7.27
N GLU A 85 3.45 -1.04 -7.40
CA GLU A 85 2.16 -1.72 -7.25
C GLU A 85 2.31 -3.07 -6.53
N GLY A 86 1.21 -3.59 -6.01
CA GLY A 86 1.14 -4.94 -5.40
C GLY A 86 -0.28 -5.41 -5.15
N LEU A 87 -0.51 -6.72 -5.27
CA LEU A 87 -1.78 -7.40 -4.97
C LEU A 87 -1.98 -7.62 -3.46
N THR A 88 -0.93 -7.44 -2.67
CA THR A 88 -1.00 -7.32 -1.22
C THR A 88 -0.11 -6.17 -0.77
N VAL A 89 -0.30 -5.71 0.46
CA VAL A 89 0.54 -4.64 1.01
C VAL A 89 2.02 -5.07 1.14
N GLN A 90 2.29 -6.35 1.40
CA GLN A 90 3.66 -6.87 1.46
C GLN A 90 4.30 -6.99 0.07
N GLU A 91 3.52 -7.31 -0.95
CA GLU A 91 4.03 -7.26 -2.33
C GLU A 91 4.37 -5.83 -2.73
N TYR A 92 3.49 -4.86 -2.43
CA TYR A 92 3.76 -3.45 -2.65
C TYR A 92 5.02 -2.99 -1.88
N GLN A 93 5.14 -3.35 -0.59
CA GLN A 93 6.32 -3.06 0.24
C GLN A 93 7.60 -3.61 -0.37
N ARG A 94 7.58 -4.87 -0.83
CA ARG A 94 8.74 -5.51 -1.49
C ARG A 94 9.12 -4.77 -2.75
N ASN A 95 8.14 -4.45 -3.61
CA ASN A 95 8.39 -3.74 -4.86
C ASN A 95 8.94 -2.32 -4.60
N LEU A 96 8.47 -1.66 -3.54
CA LEU A 96 8.99 -0.36 -3.09
C LEU A 96 10.44 -0.47 -2.60
N ALA A 97 10.75 -1.44 -1.76
CA ALA A 97 12.10 -1.67 -1.22
C ALA A 97 13.13 -1.98 -2.33
N VAL A 98 12.75 -2.84 -3.28
CA VAL A 98 13.58 -3.16 -4.46
C VAL A 98 13.85 -1.90 -5.29
N SER A 99 12.86 -1.03 -5.43
CA SER A 99 12.99 0.21 -6.23
C SER A 99 14.06 1.18 -5.71
N VAL A 100 14.44 1.07 -4.43
CA VAL A 100 15.43 1.91 -3.74
C VAL A 100 16.74 1.16 -3.43
N GLY A 101 16.94 -0.02 -4.02
CA GLY A 101 18.19 -0.78 -3.90
C GLY A 101 18.33 -1.62 -2.64
N ILE A 102 17.25 -1.86 -1.91
CA ILE A 102 17.22 -2.86 -0.83
C ILE A 102 16.85 -4.20 -1.48
N GLU A 103 17.84 -5.07 -1.64
CA GLU A 103 17.72 -6.37 -2.34
C GLU A 103 18.02 -7.55 -1.41
N GLY A 104 17.71 -8.78 -1.86
CA GLY A 104 18.07 -10.04 -1.19
C GLY A 104 17.09 -10.49 -0.10
N GLU A 105 17.50 -11.46 0.73
CA GLU A 105 16.72 -11.93 1.89
C GLU A 105 16.33 -10.77 2.82
N SER A 106 17.19 -9.76 2.92
CA SER A 106 16.96 -8.51 3.65
C SER A 106 15.73 -7.72 3.18
N ALA A 107 15.29 -7.90 1.92
CA ALA A 107 14.12 -7.25 1.33
C ALA A 107 12.82 -8.05 1.50
N VAL A 108 12.90 -9.31 1.96
CA VAL A 108 11.77 -10.24 2.01
C VAL A 108 11.47 -10.60 3.47
N GLY A 109 10.29 -10.21 3.95
CA GLY A 109 9.76 -10.65 5.24
C GLY A 109 10.14 -9.77 6.45
N PHE A 110 10.84 -8.66 6.22
CA PHE A 110 11.12 -7.68 7.27
C PHE A 110 10.30 -6.41 7.03
N GLY A 111 9.85 -5.75 8.11
CA GLY A 111 9.01 -4.54 8.10
C GLY A 111 9.67 -3.26 7.54
N LEU A 112 10.44 -3.37 6.45
CA LEU A 112 11.10 -2.25 5.78
C LEU A 112 10.10 -1.21 5.30
N LEU A 113 10.33 0.06 5.59
CA LEU A 113 9.43 1.15 5.19
C LEU A 113 7.98 0.95 5.71
N SER A 114 7.77 0.12 6.74
CA SER A 114 6.43 -0.18 7.27
C SER A 114 5.76 1.07 7.83
N GLY A 115 6.53 1.99 8.43
CA GLY A 115 6.06 3.30 8.86
C GLY A 115 5.52 4.14 7.71
N ALA A 116 6.25 4.19 6.59
CA ALA A 116 5.82 4.84 5.35
C ALA A 116 4.45 4.32 4.89
N ILE A 117 4.33 3.00 4.81
CA ILE A 117 3.17 2.31 4.25
C ILE A 117 1.96 2.45 5.17
N SER A 118 2.17 2.35 6.48
CA SER A 118 1.10 2.53 7.49
C SER A 118 0.58 3.97 7.53
N ALA A 119 1.41 4.96 7.19
CA ALA A 119 0.97 6.34 7.01
C ALA A 119 0.22 6.57 5.68
N GLN A 120 0.40 5.69 4.69
CA GLN A 120 -0.20 5.79 3.36
C GLN A 120 -1.55 5.06 3.26
N PHE A 121 -1.69 3.91 3.91
CA PHE A 121 -2.85 3.03 3.74
C PHE A 121 -3.49 2.67 5.08
N ALA A 122 -4.82 2.62 5.10
CA ALA A 122 -5.56 2.21 6.28
C ALA A 122 -5.35 0.71 6.58
N THR A 123 -5.21 0.35 7.85
CA THR A 123 -5.04 -1.05 8.29
C THR A 123 -6.14 -1.97 7.78
N SER A 124 -7.39 -1.50 7.77
CA SER A 124 -8.54 -2.23 7.24
C SER A 124 -8.41 -2.60 5.76
N HIS A 125 -7.64 -1.83 4.98
CA HIS A 125 -7.37 -2.14 3.57
C HIS A 125 -6.17 -3.05 3.42
N MET A 126 -5.14 -2.89 4.26
CA MET A 126 -3.98 -3.80 4.31
C MET A 126 -4.39 -5.25 4.63
N GLN A 127 -5.42 -5.43 5.46
CA GLN A 127 -5.94 -6.74 5.83
C GLN A 127 -6.87 -7.38 4.77
N LEU A 128 -7.21 -6.68 3.69
CA LEU A 128 -8.16 -7.20 2.71
C LEU A 128 -7.46 -8.00 1.60
N ALA A 129 -7.84 -9.26 1.43
CA ALA A 129 -7.27 -10.18 0.43
C ALA A 129 -7.60 -9.77 -1.03
N SER A 130 -8.55 -8.88 -1.23
CA SER A 130 -8.88 -8.29 -2.53
C SER A 130 -8.40 -6.84 -2.69
N ALA A 131 -7.57 -6.33 -1.78
CA ALA A 131 -6.96 -5.02 -1.97
C ALA A 131 -5.90 -5.06 -3.08
N TYR A 132 -5.76 -3.97 -3.81
CA TYR A 132 -4.65 -3.70 -4.72
C TYR A 132 -4.11 -2.31 -4.42
N PHE A 133 -2.79 -2.20 -4.30
CA PHE A 133 -2.09 -0.99 -3.92
C PHE A 133 -1.28 -0.48 -5.10
N LEU A 134 -1.40 0.80 -5.41
CA LEU A 134 -0.68 1.46 -6.49
C LEU A 134 -0.29 2.87 -6.09
N SER A 135 0.97 3.22 -6.29
CA SER A 135 1.46 4.60 -6.25
C SER A 135 2.04 4.96 -7.59
N ARG A 136 1.55 6.06 -8.17
CA ARG A 136 2.01 6.60 -9.45
C ARG A 136 2.62 7.96 -9.21
N HIS A 137 3.89 8.10 -9.55
CA HIS A 137 4.64 9.33 -9.36
C HIS A 137 4.79 10.03 -10.70
N ASN A 138 4.41 11.31 -10.77
CA ASN A 138 4.84 12.21 -11.83
C ASN A 138 5.96 13.08 -11.25
N ASN A 139 7.19 12.72 -11.56
CA ASN A 139 8.36 13.41 -11.06
C ASN A 139 8.84 14.44 -12.09
N ILE A 140 9.17 15.63 -11.62
CA ILE A 140 9.84 16.70 -12.38
C ILE A 140 11.23 16.81 -11.78
N HIS A 141 12.17 16.02 -12.32
CA HIS A 141 13.54 15.95 -11.80
C HIS A 141 14.32 17.19 -12.24
N LYS A 142 15.04 17.81 -11.30
CA LYS A 142 15.94 18.95 -11.57
C LYS A 142 17.40 18.56 -11.41
N ALA A 143 17.74 17.79 -10.37
CA ALA A 143 19.09 17.26 -10.21
C ALA A 143 19.10 15.99 -9.35
N THR A 144 20.15 15.19 -9.54
CA THR A 144 20.56 14.15 -8.59
C THR A 144 21.65 14.73 -7.69
N LEU A 145 21.49 14.58 -6.38
CA LEU A 145 22.56 14.80 -5.41
C LEU A 145 23.17 13.45 -5.05
N ARG A 146 24.50 13.37 -5.02
CA ARG A 146 25.18 12.12 -4.62
C ARG A 146 26.51 12.34 -3.93
N LEU A 147 26.95 11.32 -3.21
CA LEU A 147 28.33 11.22 -2.76
C LEU A 147 29.28 11.08 -3.96
N PRO A 148 30.46 11.73 -3.91
CA PRO A 148 31.44 11.71 -4.99
C PRO A 148 32.11 10.34 -5.11
N SER A 149 32.84 10.12 -6.20
CA SER A 149 33.70 8.94 -6.30
C SER A 149 34.75 8.94 -5.17
N GLY A 150 35.06 7.76 -4.64
CA GLY A 150 36.01 7.63 -3.51
C GLY A 150 35.48 8.14 -2.17
N PHE A 151 34.16 8.30 -2.01
CA PHE A 151 33.51 8.78 -0.77
C PHE A 151 33.94 8.07 0.53
N ARG A 152 34.45 6.83 0.47
CA ARG A 152 35.00 6.12 1.65
C ARG A 152 36.17 6.87 2.32
N ASN A 153 36.90 7.67 1.55
CA ASN A 153 37.97 8.53 2.07
C ASN A 153 37.43 9.74 2.84
N LEU A 154 36.13 10.01 2.73
CA LEU A 154 35.45 11.11 3.41
C LEU A 154 34.78 10.67 4.71
N LEU A 155 34.87 9.40 5.10
CA LEU A 155 34.36 8.95 6.41
C LEU A 155 35.00 9.78 7.53
N THR A 156 34.17 10.23 8.47
CA THR A 156 34.70 10.88 9.68
C THR A 156 35.56 9.88 10.47
N ASP A 157 36.53 10.39 11.22
CA ASP A 157 37.39 9.55 12.07
C ASP A 157 36.56 8.75 13.08
N GLU A 158 35.48 9.36 13.59
CA GLU A 158 34.53 8.74 14.50
C GLU A 158 33.77 7.59 13.81
N ALA A 159 33.15 7.83 12.64
CA ALA A 159 32.43 6.81 11.89
C ALA A 159 33.35 5.63 11.53
N ARG A 160 34.60 5.91 11.10
CA ARG A 160 35.59 4.88 10.80
C ARG A 160 35.93 4.04 12.03
N SER A 161 36.16 4.69 13.18
CA SER A 161 36.43 3.99 14.44
C SER A 161 35.24 3.15 14.89
N ASP A 162 34.03 3.68 14.80
CA ASP A 162 32.80 3.01 15.21
C ASP A 162 32.52 1.79 14.33
N LEU A 163 32.58 1.93 13.00
CA LEU A 163 32.38 0.82 12.06
C LEU A 163 33.34 -0.35 12.36
N ALA A 164 34.57 -0.05 12.78
CA ALA A 164 35.58 -1.05 13.11
C ALA A 164 35.38 -1.72 14.48
N ARG A 165 34.71 -1.08 15.46
CA ARG A 165 34.78 -1.50 16.88
C ARG A 165 33.47 -1.47 17.66
N MET A 166 32.53 -0.60 17.32
CA MET A 166 31.28 -0.39 18.06
C MET A 166 30.37 -1.62 17.90
N PRO A 167 29.69 -2.13 18.95
CA PRO A 167 28.76 -3.23 18.79
C PRO A 167 27.71 -2.98 17.68
N PRO A 168 27.33 -3.98 16.86
CA PRO A 168 26.45 -3.75 15.71
C PRO A 168 25.10 -3.11 16.03
N MET A 169 24.50 -3.42 17.19
CA MET A 169 23.23 -2.80 17.60
C MET A 169 23.40 -1.30 17.89
N ASP A 170 24.48 -0.93 18.59
CA ASP A 170 24.78 0.47 18.88
C ASP A 170 25.10 1.25 17.59
N LEU A 171 25.71 0.58 16.60
CA LEU A 171 25.91 1.15 15.25
C LEU A 171 24.58 1.47 14.57
N PHE A 172 23.61 0.55 14.61
CA PHE A 172 22.30 0.78 14.02
C PHE A 172 21.51 1.87 14.73
N ASP A 173 21.63 1.98 16.06
CA ASP A 173 20.98 3.05 16.82
C ASP A 173 21.59 4.41 16.46
N LYS A 174 22.92 4.50 16.35
CA LYS A 174 23.64 5.76 16.08
C LYS A 174 23.58 6.21 14.62
N TYR A 175 23.87 5.31 13.68
CA TYR A 175 24.01 5.62 12.25
C TYR A 175 22.88 5.04 11.39
N GLY A 176 21.94 4.29 11.97
CA GLY A 176 20.97 3.56 11.17
C GLY A 176 21.59 2.34 10.50
N THR A 177 20.81 1.68 9.66
CA THR A 177 21.23 0.42 9.00
C THR A 177 21.82 0.66 7.62
N HIS A 178 21.45 1.78 6.99
CA HIS A 178 21.88 2.20 5.67
C HIS A 178 22.39 3.64 5.73
N PHE A 179 23.01 4.11 4.66
CA PHE A 179 23.31 5.51 4.45
C PHE A 179 22.76 5.96 3.10
N LEU A 180 22.40 7.24 3.03
CA LEU A 180 21.86 7.82 1.83
C LEU A 180 23.00 8.23 0.90
N ARG A 181 23.24 7.46 -0.14
CA ARG A 181 24.29 7.73 -1.12
C ARG A 181 23.87 8.77 -2.16
N SER A 182 22.61 8.70 -2.59
CA SER A 182 22.08 9.60 -3.60
C SER A 182 20.58 9.81 -3.46
N LEU A 183 20.11 10.96 -3.92
CA LEU A 183 18.71 11.35 -3.94
C LEU A 183 18.43 12.26 -5.14
N ILE A 184 17.17 12.45 -5.48
CA ILE A 184 16.75 13.34 -6.56
C ILE A 184 15.95 14.49 -5.97
N ILE A 185 16.29 15.70 -6.43
CA ILE A 185 15.59 16.93 -6.11
C ILE A 185 14.77 17.44 -7.30
N GLY A 186 13.66 18.08 -7.01
CA GLY A 186 12.70 18.53 -8.00
C GLY A 186 11.34 18.83 -7.39
N ALA A 187 10.30 18.45 -8.11
CA ALA A 187 8.93 18.37 -7.59
C ALA A 187 8.29 17.04 -8.01
N GLN A 188 7.29 16.58 -7.26
CA GLN A 188 6.58 15.35 -7.52
C GLN A 188 5.10 15.53 -7.21
N ALA A 189 4.24 14.97 -8.06
CA ALA A 189 2.85 14.69 -7.76
C ALA A 189 2.65 13.17 -7.74
N GLU A 190 2.18 12.63 -6.63
CA GLU A 190 1.99 11.22 -6.37
C GLU A 190 0.50 10.92 -6.24
N LEU A 191 -0.04 10.09 -7.14
CA LEU A 191 -1.37 9.51 -7.00
C LEU A 191 -1.25 8.14 -6.34
N ARG A 192 -1.79 8.03 -5.13
CA ARG A 192 -1.95 6.76 -4.41
C ARG A 192 -3.35 6.23 -4.64
N VAL A 193 -3.45 4.94 -4.93
CA VAL A 193 -4.69 4.24 -5.20
C VAL A 193 -4.72 2.96 -4.38
N THR A 194 -5.79 2.77 -3.62
CA THR A 194 -6.09 1.49 -2.96
C THR A 194 -7.43 1.00 -3.44
N THR A 195 -7.46 -0.17 -4.04
CA THR A 195 -8.60 -0.65 -4.83
C THR A 195 -9.10 -1.99 -4.32
N ASN A 196 -10.42 -2.16 -4.21
CA ASN A 196 -11.04 -3.46 -3.96
C ASN A 196 -11.29 -4.19 -5.27
N THR A 197 -10.35 -5.04 -5.66
CA THR A 197 -10.38 -5.79 -6.93
C THR A 197 -11.58 -6.73 -7.03
N ALA A 198 -12.17 -7.13 -5.90
CA ALA A 198 -13.34 -8.00 -5.91
C ALA A 198 -14.61 -7.29 -6.41
N GLU A 199 -14.67 -5.96 -6.35
CA GLU A 199 -15.81 -5.16 -6.80
C GLU A 199 -15.64 -4.57 -8.20
N ILE A 200 -14.41 -4.59 -8.73
CA ILE A 200 -14.08 -4.10 -10.07
C ILE A 200 -14.39 -5.15 -11.13
N SER A 201 -14.72 -4.68 -12.34
CA SER A 201 -14.94 -5.54 -13.49
C SER A 201 -13.62 -6.15 -14.00
N ASP A 202 -13.66 -7.41 -14.42
CA ASP A 202 -12.47 -8.15 -14.88
C ASP A 202 -11.80 -7.51 -16.13
N ASP A 203 -12.48 -6.59 -16.84
CA ASP A 203 -11.99 -5.87 -18.01
C ASP A 203 -11.33 -4.52 -17.70
N MET A 204 -11.35 -4.06 -16.44
CA MET A 204 -10.68 -2.83 -16.03
C MET A 204 -9.19 -3.09 -15.74
N ASP A 205 -8.33 -2.42 -16.51
CA ASP A 205 -6.92 -2.25 -16.16
C ASP A 205 -6.76 -1.09 -15.16
N ILE A 206 -6.47 -1.42 -13.90
CA ILE A 206 -6.37 -0.45 -12.80
C ILE A 206 -5.23 0.55 -13.05
N ASP A 207 -4.11 0.12 -13.61
CA ASP A 207 -2.96 0.99 -13.86
C ASP A 207 -3.29 2.05 -14.94
N VAL A 208 -3.97 1.61 -16.00
CA VAL A 208 -4.49 2.51 -17.04
C VAL A 208 -5.54 3.46 -16.46
N ALA A 209 -6.50 2.95 -15.68
CA ALA A 209 -7.53 3.76 -15.06
C ALA A 209 -6.94 4.81 -14.08
N ALA A 210 -5.90 4.44 -13.33
CA ALA A 210 -5.18 5.33 -12.44
C ALA A 210 -4.41 6.42 -13.21
N LYS A 211 -3.77 6.06 -14.32
CA LYS A 211 -3.13 7.03 -15.22
C LYS A 211 -4.14 8.05 -15.77
N MET A 212 -5.27 7.56 -16.28
CA MET A 212 -6.33 8.44 -16.79
C MET A 212 -6.92 9.31 -15.68
N SER A 213 -7.10 8.76 -14.48
CA SER A 213 -7.54 9.51 -13.31
C SER A 213 -6.57 10.62 -12.96
N TYR A 214 -5.26 10.35 -12.96
CA TYR A 214 -4.23 11.36 -12.73
C TYR A 214 -4.32 12.50 -13.76
N GLU A 215 -4.36 12.17 -15.05
CA GLU A 215 -4.43 13.17 -16.12
C GLU A 215 -5.73 13.99 -16.02
N TYR A 216 -6.85 13.36 -15.66
CA TYR A 216 -8.13 14.03 -15.41
C TYR A 216 -8.05 15.01 -14.24
N LEU A 217 -7.55 14.56 -13.09
CA LEU A 217 -7.42 15.37 -11.87
C LEU A 217 -6.45 16.55 -12.04
N THR A 218 -5.44 16.40 -12.91
CA THR A 218 -4.45 17.43 -13.19
C THR A 218 -4.80 18.31 -14.40
N GLY A 219 -5.98 18.12 -15.01
CA GLY A 219 -6.43 18.93 -16.14
C GLY A 219 -5.62 18.73 -17.43
N ARG A 220 -4.86 17.63 -17.54
CA ARG A 220 -3.98 17.32 -18.68
C ARG A 220 -4.71 16.61 -19.83
N VAL A 221 -6.03 16.44 -19.73
CA VAL A 221 -6.84 15.73 -20.72
C VAL A 221 -7.27 16.66 -21.84
N LYS A 222 -7.14 16.21 -23.09
CA LYS A 222 -7.67 16.91 -24.26
C LYS A 222 -9.20 16.92 -24.25
N ALA A 223 -9.82 17.98 -24.77
CA ALA A 223 -11.27 18.17 -24.72
C ALA A 223 -12.06 16.98 -25.29
N GLU A 224 -11.55 16.35 -26.36
CA GLU A 224 -12.19 15.23 -27.05
C GLU A 224 -12.21 13.93 -26.24
N ALA A 225 -11.26 13.75 -25.31
CA ALA A 225 -11.13 12.56 -24.47
C ALA A 225 -11.67 12.77 -23.04
N ALA A 226 -12.09 13.98 -22.69
CA ALA A 226 -12.46 14.35 -21.31
C ALA A 226 -13.63 13.53 -20.76
N ALA A 227 -14.58 13.13 -21.61
CA ALA A 227 -15.72 12.31 -21.19
C ALA A 227 -15.29 10.89 -20.78
N GLU A 228 -14.46 10.24 -21.60
CA GLU A 228 -13.93 8.89 -21.33
C GLU A 228 -13.09 8.86 -20.04
N TYR A 229 -12.19 9.83 -19.88
CA TYR A 229 -11.32 9.94 -18.69
C TYR A 229 -12.15 10.17 -17.43
N ARG A 230 -13.20 11.00 -17.51
CA ARG A 230 -14.13 11.22 -16.40
C ARG A 230 -14.89 9.95 -16.04
N GLU A 231 -15.34 9.17 -17.02
CA GLU A 231 -16.03 7.91 -16.74
C GLU A 231 -15.10 6.90 -16.09
N ARG A 232 -13.88 6.71 -16.63
CA ARG A 232 -12.86 5.83 -16.03
C ARG A 232 -12.46 6.26 -14.62
N HIS A 233 -12.29 7.55 -14.39
CA HIS A 233 -12.03 8.10 -13.06
C HIS A 233 -13.15 7.78 -12.07
N ARG A 234 -14.41 8.02 -12.46
CA ARG A 234 -15.58 7.71 -11.63
C ARG A 234 -15.71 6.21 -11.35
N GLU A 235 -15.42 5.38 -12.34
CA GLU A 235 -15.44 3.92 -12.20
C GLU A 235 -14.39 3.46 -11.18
N LEU A 236 -13.16 3.95 -11.30
CA LEU A 236 -12.08 3.65 -10.36
C LEU A 236 -12.41 4.15 -8.95
N GLN A 237 -12.88 5.40 -8.82
CA GLN A 237 -13.19 6.04 -7.53
C GLN A 237 -14.31 5.32 -6.75
N ARG A 238 -15.26 4.69 -7.44
CA ARG A 238 -16.33 3.91 -6.77
C ARG A 238 -15.82 2.73 -5.97
N HIS A 239 -14.67 2.17 -6.34
CA HIS A 239 -14.12 0.95 -5.74
C HIS A 239 -12.72 1.18 -5.16
N SER A 240 -12.28 2.43 -5.10
CA SER A 240 -10.92 2.78 -4.70
C SER A 240 -10.87 4.04 -3.84
N LEU A 241 -9.92 4.10 -2.92
CA LEU A 241 -9.47 5.36 -2.34
C LEU A 241 -8.36 5.96 -3.20
N LEU A 242 -8.51 7.24 -3.55
CA LEU A 242 -7.53 8.00 -4.32
C LEU A 242 -7.02 9.15 -3.47
N HIS A 243 -5.70 9.27 -3.35
CA HIS A 243 -5.04 10.41 -2.70
C HIS A 243 -3.98 10.99 -3.63
N LEU A 244 -4.07 12.29 -3.91
CA LEU A 244 -3.03 13.02 -4.63
C LEU A 244 -2.20 13.82 -3.63
N VAL A 245 -0.90 13.58 -3.60
CA VAL A 245 0.05 14.27 -2.72
C VAL A 245 1.10 14.94 -3.59
N THR A 246 1.52 16.16 -3.22
CA THR A 246 2.60 16.86 -3.90
C THR A 246 3.79 17.10 -2.97
N ARG A 247 5.01 17.03 -3.52
CA ARG A 247 6.26 17.42 -2.86
C ARG A 247 7.00 18.40 -3.77
N GLY A 248 7.58 19.46 -3.21
CA GLY A 248 8.12 20.58 -3.99
C GLY A 248 7.02 21.44 -4.63
N GLY A 249 7.41 22.58 -5.19
CA GLY A 249 6.47 23.64 -5.54
C GLY A 249 5.83 24.29 -4.31
N LYS A 250 4.90 25.21 -4.55
CA LYS A 250 4.12 25.87 -3.50
C LYS A 250 2.98 24.97 -3.01
N VAL A 251 2.96 24.73 -1.69
CA VAL A 251 2.02 23.81 -1.03
C VAL A 251 0.57 24.24 -1.22
N GLU A 252 0.28 25.55 -1.24
CA GLU A 252 -1.07 26.08 -1.45
C GLU A 252 -1.67 25.73 -2.81
N TYR A 253 -0.82 25.55 -3.84
CA TYR A 253 -1.25 25.13 -5.17
C TYR A 253 -1.29 23.61 -5.29
N GLY A 254 -0.37 22.89 -4.64
CA GLY A 254 -0.38 21.42 -4.60
C GLY A 254 -1.65 20.86 -3.95
N ASN A 255 -2.01 21.38 -2.78
CA ASN A 255 -3.23 20.98 -2.06
C ASN A 255 -4.51 21.35 -2.82
N GLY A 256 -4.46 22.36 -3.70
CA GLY A 256 -5.59 22.82 -4.49
C GLY A 256 -5.82 22.06 -5.79
N ILE A 257 -4.97 21.09 -6.17
CA ILE A 257 -5.05 20.45 -7.49
C ILE A 257 -6.42 19.82 -7.74
N ILE A 258 -6.91 18.99 -6.79
CA ILE A 258 -8.18 18.28 -6.95
C ILE A 258 -9.37 19.25 -6.91
N GLU A 259 -9.40 20.17 -5.94
CA GLU A 259 -10.58 21.01 -5.68
C GLU A 259 -10.66 22.25 -6.57
N LYS A 260 -9.51 22.83 -6.92
CA LYS A 260 -9.38 24.14 -7.57
C LYS A 260 -8.70 24.07 -8.94
N GLY A 261 -8.21 22.90 -9.35
CA GLY A 261 -7.52 22.72 -10.63
C GLY A 261 -6.19 23.47 -10.72
N THR A 262 -5.49 23.65 -9.60
CA THR A 262 -4.27 24.48 -9.51
C THR A 262 -2.98 23.80 -9.96
N TYR A 263 -3.07 22.80 -10.84
CA TYR A 263 -1.92 22.01 -11.28
C TYR A 263 -0.88 22.85 -12.02
N GLU A 264 -1.32 23.72 -12.94
CA GLU A 264 -0.40 24.59 -13.70
C GLU A 264 0.33 25.57 -12.78
N GLN A 265 -0.39 26.19 -11.84
CA GLN A 265 0.22 27.10 -10.85
C GLN A 265 1.21 26.35 -9.95
N TRP A 266 0.89 25.10 -9.59
CA TRP A 266 1.84 24.26 -8.85
C TRP A 266 3.10 24.00 -9.69
N THR A 267 2.97 23.65 -10.97
CA THR A 267 4.13 23.42 -11.84
C THR A 267 4.97 24.67 -12.08
N GLU A 268 4.34 25.82 -12.30
CA GLU A 268 5.03 27.12 -12.44
C GLU A 268 5.78 27.51 -11.17
N SER A 269 5.30 27.07 -10.00
CA SER A 269 5.91 27.38 -8.71
C SER A 269 7.10 26.50 -8.33
N ILE A 270 7.45 25.48 -9.13
CA ILE A 270 8.53 24.53 -8.80
C ILE A 270 9.89 25.24 -8.70
N GLU A 271 10.14 26.18 -9.60
CA GLU A 271 11.39 26.94 -9.59
C GLU A 271 11.52 27.73 -8.28
N GLY A 272 12.67 27.57 -7.62
CA GLY A 272 12.91 28.13 -6.29
C GLY A 272 12.19 27.43 -5.12
N ASN A 273 11.36 26.40 -5.36
CA ASN A 273 10.66 25.61 -4.33
C ASN A 273 10.93 24.11 -4.50
N LEU A 274 12.20 23.75 -4.72
CA LEU A 274 12.61 22.36 -4.87
C LEU A 274 12.45 21.58 -3.56
N ALA A 275 12.24 20.27 -3.67
CA ALA A 275 12.27 19.34 -2.55
C ALA A 275 13.00 18.04 -2.96
N VAL A 276 13.32 17.19 -1.98
CA VAL A 276 13.66 15.80 -2.27
C VAL A 276 12.39 15.07 -2.68
N VAL A 277 12.43 14.39 -3.83
CA VAL A 277 11.23 13.85 -4.49
C VAL A 277 11.33 12.39 -4.88
N ALA A 278 12.54 11.87 -5.04
CA ALA A 278 12.75 10.47 -5.37
C ALA A 278 14.13 10.02 -4.90
N LEU A 279 14.28 8.70 -4.80
CA LEU A 279 15.57 8.04 -4.76
C LEU A 279 15.85 7.48 -6.16
N PRO A 280 17.08 7.63 -6.72
CA PRO A 280 17.42 7.03 -8.00
C PRO A 280 17.11 5.53 -8.05
N HIS A 281 16.42 5.08 -9.10
CA HIS A 281 16.10 3.67 -9.25
C HIS A 281 17.34 2.83 -9.57
N THR A 282 17.33 1.58 -9.14
CA THR A 282 18.40 0.61 -9.44
C THR A 282 18.57 0.29 -10.92
N ASN A 283 17.55 0.55 -11.73
CA ASN A 283 17.55 0.35 -13.17
C ASN A 283 17.76 1.65 -13.95
N ASP A 284 18.23 2.72 -13.29
CA ASP A 284 18.56 3.98 -13.97
C ASP A 284 19.62 3.70 -15.06
N PRO A 285 19.34 4.01 -16.34
CA PRO A 285 20.25 3.71 -17.44
C PRO A 285 21.55 4.53 -17.41
N ASP A 286 21.68 5.53 -16.53
CA ASP A 286 22.92 6.29 -16.36
C ASP A 286 23.98 5.47 -15.59
N PRO A 287 25.05 4.99 -16.26
CA PRO A 287 26.08 4.15 -15.64
C PRO A 287 26.94 4.90 -14.61
N SER A 288 26.86 6.24 -14.53
CA SER A 288 27.54 7.01 -13.49
C SER A 288 26.80 6.93 -12.14
N ASN A 289 25.50 6.58 -12.15
CA ASN A 289 24.72 6.30 -10.96
C ASN A 289 24.89 4.84 -10.59
N SER A 290 25.92 4.53 -9.79
CA SER A 290 25.98 3.22 -9.16
C SER A 290 24.68 2.97 -8.34
N ASN A 291 24.00 1.92 -8.76
CA ASN A 291 22.55 1.66 -8.73
C ASN A 291 21.84 1.62 -7.36
N ARG A 292 22.44 2.02 -6.23
CA ARG A 292 21.79 1.90 -4.91
C ARG A 292 21.78 3.23 -4.17
N PRO A 293 20.63 3.92 -4.11
CA PRO A 293 20.52 5.21 -3.42
C PRO A 293 20.63 5.05 -1.90
N LEU A 294 20.19 3.91 -1.36
CA LEU A 294 20.45 3.47 0.00
C LEU A 294 21.49 2.35 -0.05
N GLN A 295 22.58 2.51 0.70
CA GLN A 295 23.61 1.49 0.81
C GLN A 295 23.76 1.03 2.26
N PRO A 296 23.93 -0.27 2.53
CA PRO A 296 24.13 -0.74 3.88
C PRO A 296 25.42 -0.20 4.50
N ILE A 297 25.40 0.15 5.80
CA ILE A 297 26.59 0.72 6.46
C ILE A 297 27.75 -0.28 6.55
N TRP A 298 27.48 -1.59 6.53
CA TRP A 298 28.52 -2.62 6.54
C TRP A 298 29.35 -2.67 5.25
N GLU A 299 28.83 -2.15 4.13
CA GLU A 299 29.63 -2.00 2.91
C GLU A 299 30.80 -1.03 3.10
N LEU A 300 30.76 -0.16 4.12
CA LEU A 300 31.82 0.79 4.47
C LEU A 300 32.96 0.16 5.28
N CYS A 301 32.81 -1.07 5.77
CA CYS A 301 33.85 -1.76 6.53
C CYS A 301 35.02 -2.21 5.64
N ASP A 302 36.24 -1.92 6.10
CA ASP A 302 37.48 -2.36 5.46
C ASP A 302 37.76 -3.86 5.69
N ASP A 303 37.33 -4.40 6.83
CA ASP A 303 37.49 -5.80 7.22
C ASP A 303 36.24 -6.63 6.85
N ASP A 304 36.46 -7.75 6.14
CA ASP A 304 35.36 -8.60 5.65
C ASP A 304 34.67 -9.36 6.79
N GLN A 305 35.41 -9.80 7.82
CA GLN A 305 34.80 -10.47 8.97
C GLN A 305 33.87 -9.51 9.72
N ARG A 306 34.29 -8.25 9.87
CA ARG A 306 33.47 -7.19 10.47
C ARG A 306 32.23 -6.87 9.65
N ARG A 307 32.35 -6.87 8.32
CA ARG A 307 31.21 -6.71 7.40
C ARG A 307 30.18 -7.80 7.64
N GLU A 308 30.61 -9.07 7.64
CA GLU A 308 29.74 -10.23 7.86
C GLU A 308 29.08 -10.20 9.25
N GLU A 309 29.80 -9.76 10.28
CA GLU A 309 29.28 -9.61 11.64
C GLU A 309 28.11 -8.61 11.68
N ILE A 310 28.28 -7.43 11.09
CA ILE A 310 27.24 -6.39 11.06
C ILE A 310 26.07 -6.83 10.19
N GLU A 311 26.31 -7.45 9.03
CA GLU A 311 25.26 -7.99 8.17
C GLU A 311 24.43 -9.08 8.87
N ALA A 312 25.07 -9.98 9.62
CA ALA A 312 24.37 -10.97 10.42
C ALA A 312 23.56 -10.34 11.57
N ALA A 313 24.09 -9.27 12.19
CA ALA A 313 23.37 -8.53 13.21
C ALA A 313 22.15 -7.78 12.64
N PHE A 314 22.22 -7.29 11.40
CA PHE A 314 21.10 -6.65 10.72
C PHE A 314 19.89 -7.59 10.64
N LYS A 315 20.09 -8.87 10.31
CA LYS A 315 19.00 -9.86 10.27
C LYS A 315 18.28 -9.97 11.61
N LYS A 316 19.03 -10.02 12.72
CA LYS A 316 18.47 -10.04 14.09
C LYS A 316 17.82 -8.71 14.50
N TYR A 317 18.35 -7.59 14.01
CA TYR A 317 17.75 -6.28 14.23
C TYR A 317 16.41 -6.16 13.51
N ALA A 318 16.34 -6.67 12.28
CA ALA A 318 15.14 -6.66 11.44
C ALA A 318 13.97 -7.46 12.04
N GLU A 319 14.26 -8.56 12.77
CA GLU A 319 13.26 -9.35 13.51
C GLU A 319 12.50 -8.56 14.59
N ARG A 320 13.01 -7.39 15.02
CA ARG A 320 12.33 -6.52 16.00
C ARG A 320 11.19 -5.72 15.40
N PHE A 321 11.13 -5.62 14.07
CA PHE A 321 10.15 -4.80 13.38
C PHE A 321 9.03 -5.69 12.85
N GLU A 322 7.80 -5.35 13.22
CA GLU A 322 6.63 -6.06 12.75
C GLU A 322 6.53 -5.97 11.22
N SER A 323 6.29 -7.12 10.59
CA SER A 323 5.86 -7.14 9.19
C SER A 323 4.49 -6.47 9.07
N LEU A 324 4.20 -5.92 7.90
CA LEU A 324 2.85 -5.48 7.61
C LEU A 324 1.86 -6.65 7.71
N PRO A 325 0.59 -6.39 8.07
CA PRO A 325 -0.37 -7.44 8.34
C PRO A 325 -0.64 -8.29 7.10
N GLU A 326 -0.75 -9.61 7.30
CA GLU A 326 -1.27 -10.51 6.28
C GLU A 326 -2.76 -10.23 6.01
N PRO A 327 -3.24 -10.47 4.78
CA PRO A 327 -4.65 -10.33 4.50
C PRO A 327 -5.47 -11.36 5.28
N THR A 328 -6.21 -10.90 6.29
CA THR A 328 -7.08 -11.74 7.11
C THR A 328 -8.55 -11.61 6.73
N ILE A 329 -8.95 -10.59 5.96
CA ILE A 329 -10.33 -10.39 5.52
C ILE A 329 -10.46 -10.80 4.05
N ALA A 330 -11.42 -11.66 3.74
CA ALA A 330 -11.64 -12.16 2.38
C ALA A 330 -13.07 -11.88 1.88
N PRO A 331 -13.24 -11.57 0.58
CA PRO A 331 -14.57 -11.52 -0.03
C PRO A 331 -15.18 -12.92 -0.07
N VAL A 332 -16.49 -12.98 0.17
CA VAL A 332 -17.30 -14.18 -0.05
C VAL A 332 -18.24 -13.92 -1.21
N TYR A 333 -18.07 -14.70 -2.28
CA TYR A 333 -18.89 -14.67 -3.48
C TYR A 333 -20.08 -15.58 -3.33
N ALA A 334 -21.21 -15.11 -3.87
CA ALA A 334 -22.44 -15.88 -3.91
C ALA A 334 -22.67 -16.46 -5.31
N TYR A 335 -23.11 -17.70 -5.35
CA TYR A 335 -23.56 -18.37 -6.55
C TYR A 335 -25.04 -18.70 -6.40
N SER A 336 -25.84 -18.39 -7.42
CA SER A 336 -27.25 -18.74 -7.43
C SER A 336 -27.61 -19.64 -8.59
N THR A 337 -28.58 -20.53 -8.42
CA THR A 337 -29.08 -21.35 -9.53
C THR A 337 -29.79 -20.49 -10.58
N LYS A 338 -29.60 -20.79 -11.87
CA LYS A 338 -30.35 -20.14 -12.97
C LYS A 338 -31.87 -20.25 -12.73
N LYS A 339 -32.63 -19.21 -13.08
CA LYS A 339 -34.10 -19.32 -13.13
C LYS A 339 -34.49 -20.46 -14.10
N PRO A 340 -35.46 -21.32 -13.76
CA PRO A 340 -35.91 -22.34 -14.69
C PRO A 340 -36.43 -21.69 -15.98
N LYS A 341 -35.99 -22.18 -17.14
CA LYS A 341 -36.29 -21.61 -18.47
C LYS A 341 -37.79 -21.56 -18.81
N ASN A 342 -38.63 -22.33 -18.12
CA ASN A 342 -40.00 -22.62 -18.56
C ASN A 342 -41.11 -21.90 -17.77
N GLY A 343 -40.85 -20.77 -17.12
CA GLY A 343 -41.90 -19.85 -16.61
C GLY A 343 -42.88 -20.39 -15.54
N TYR A 344 -42.86 -21.68 -15.25
CA TYR A 344 -43.78 -22.37 -14.36
C TYR A 344 -43.00 -23.04 -13.24
N SER A 345 -42.75 -22.26 -12.18
CA SER A 345 -43.03 -22.64 -10.80
C SER A 345 -42.40 -21.59 -9.90
N VAL A 346 -43.24 -20.74 -9.30
CA VAL A 346 -42.88 -19.89 -8.16
C VAL A 346 -42.50 -20.74 -6.92
N LYS A 347 -42.55 -22.08 -7.01
CA LYS A 347 -42.41 -22.99 -5.87
C LYS A 347 -40.98 -23.44 -5.57
N GLU A 348 -40.02 -23.29 -6.48
CA GLU A 348 -38.62 -23.60 -6.18
C GLU A 348 -37.79 -22.32 -5.98
N PRO A 349 -37.36 -22.04 -4.75
CA PRO A 349 -36.51 -20.87 -4.49
C PRO A 349 -35.16 -20.99 -5.19
N LYS A 350 -34.56 -19.82 -5.48
CA LYS A 350 -33.14 -19.75 -5.81
C LYS A 350 -32.35 -20.43 -4.70
N ARG A 351 -31.50 -21.39 -5.07
CA ARG A 351 -30.52 -21.97 -4.15
C ARG A 351 -29.25 -21.15 -4.23
N TRP A 352 -28.55 -21.10 -3.10
CA TRP A 352 -27.33 -20.31 -2.95
C TRP A 352 -26.17 -21.18 -2.49
N TYR A 353 -24.98 -20.82 -2.94
CA TYR A 353 -23.70 -21.36 -2.52
C TYR A 353 -22.74 -20.21 -2.30
N PHE A 354 -21.92 -20.29 -1.27
CA PHE A 354 -21.00 -19.23 -0.86
C PHE A 354 -19.59 -19.76 -0.84
N SER A 355 -18.66 -18.99 -1.41
CA SER A 355 -17.25 -19.36 -1.48
C SER A 355 -16.36 -18.12 -1.53
N ARG A 356 -15.14 -18.25 -1.02
CA ARG A 356 -14.07 -17.25 -1.17
C ARG A 356 -13.45 -17.22 -2.58
N SER A 357 -13.81 -18.18 -3.44
CA SER A 357 -13.33 -18.29 -4.82
C SER A 357 -14.43 -17.93 -5.83
N ARG A 358 -14.04 -17.23 -6.91
CA ARG A 358 -14.91 -16.93 -8.06
C ARG A 358 -15.03 -18.11 -9.04
N SER A 359 -14.20 -19.15 -8.92
CA SER A 359 -14.19 -20.29 -9.85
C SER A 359 -14.82 -21.58 -9.30
N GLU A 360 -15.14 -21.65 -8.00
CA GLU A 360 -15.52 -22.90 -7.34
C GLU A 360 -16.78 -23.55 -7.91
N MET A 361 -17.77 -22.75 -8.32
CA MET A 361 -19.05 -23.23 -8.88
C MET A 361 -19.30 -22.74 -10.31
N GLY A 362 -18.24 -22.52 -11.09
CA GLY A 362 -18.32 -22.01 -12.47
C GLY A 362 -19.04 -22.93 -13.48
N SER A 363 -19.41 -24.15 -13.10
CA SER A 363 -20.09 -25.14 -13.95
C SER A 363 -21.35 -25.73 -13.27
N GLY A 364 -22.29 -26.29 -14.04
CA GLY A 364 -23.40 -27.07 -13.47
C GLY A 364 -24.69 -26.30 -13.09
N GLY A 365 -24.98 -25.17 -13.75
CA GLY A 365 -26.27 -24.47 -13.59
C GLY A 365 -26.31 -23.38 -12.49
N TRP A 366 -25.15 -23.10 -11.89
CA TRP A 366 -24.92 -21.98 -10.99
C TRP A 366 -24.47 -20.73 -11.75
N VAL A 367 -24.73 -19.57 -11.17
CA VAL A 367 -24.39 -18.25 -11.70
C VAL A 367 -23.72 -17.45 -10.59
N LEU A 368 -22.45 -17.12 -10.80
CA LEU A 368 -21.70 -16.21 -9.95
C LEU A 368 -22.40 -14.85 -9.92
N GLN A 369 -22.60 -14.30 -8.73
CA GLN A 369 -23.01 -12.90 -8.59
C GLN A 369 -21.83 -11.97 -8.89
N PRO A 370 -22.07 -10.82 -9.53
CA PRO A 370 -21.00 -9.95 -10.02
C PRO A 370 -20.09 -9.41 -8.91
N HIS A 371 -20.68 -9.09 -7.75
CA HIS A 371 -19.98 -8.51 -6.61
C HIS A 371 -19.92 -9.49 -5.43
N PRO A 372 -18.95 -9.31 -4.51
CA PRO A 372 -18.92 -10.00 -3.23
C PRO A 372 -20.23 -9.79 -2.48
N PHE A 373 -20.69 -10.84 -1.81
CA PHE A 373 -21.92 -10.80 -1.04
C PHE A 373 -21.70 -10.23 0.36
N PHE A 374 -20.56 -10.56 0.96
CA PHE A 374 -20.04 -10.01 2.23
C PHE A 374 -18.55 -10.33 2.38
N TYR A 375 -17.95 -9.87 3.47
CA TYR A 375 -16.55 -10.13 3.82
C TYR A 375 -16.46 -10.91 5.13
N VAL A 376 -15.39 -11.66 5.33
CA VAL A 376 -15.21 -12.52 6.52
C VAL A 376 -13.74 -12.59 6.90
N SER A 377 -13.45 -12.90 8.17
CA SER A 377 -12.08 -13.21 8.59
C SER A 377 -11.70 -14.65 8.22
N THR A 378 -10.46 -14.84 7.78
CA THR A 378 -9.87 -16.14 7.48
C THR A 378 -9.16 -16.74 8.68
N GLU A 379 -8.94 -15.94 9.73
CA GLU A 379 -8.26 -16.32 10.95
C GLU A 379 -9.21 -16.26 12.16
N PRO A 380 -8.97 -17.07 13.19
CA PRO A 380 -9.71 -16.96 14.45
C PRO A 380 -9.32 -15.69 15.21
N GLU A 381 -10.30 -14.99 15.78
CA GLU A 381 -10.12 -13.83 16.67
C GLU A 381 -11.05 -14.00 17.89
N ASP A 382 -10.72 -13.36 19.02
CA ASP A 382 -11.36 -13.60 20.33
C ASP A 382 -12.88 -13.36 20.34
N ASP A 383 -13.39 -12.49 19.46
CA ASP A 383 -14.81 -12.12 19.34
C ASP A 383 -15.52 -12.76 18.13
N ARG A 384 -14.83 -13.67 17.43
CA ARG A 384 -15.34 -14.36 16.25
C ARG A 384 -15.63 -15.83 16.53
N VAL A 385 -16.58 -16.36 15.78
CA VAL A 385 -16.96 -17.77 15.78
C VAL A 385 -16.69 -18.40 14.42
N PRO A 386 -16.31 -19.69 14.39
CA PRO A 386 -16.16 -20.42 13.14
C PRO A 386 -17.51 -20.54 12.43
N VAL A 387 -17.50 -20.35 11.11
CA VAL A 387 -18.65 -20.59 10.24
C VAL A 387 -18.38 -21.85 9.43
N TYR A 388 -19.35 -22.75 9.42
CA TYR A 388 -19.31 -24.02 8.73
C TYR A 388 -20.26 -24.01 7.53
N LEU A 389 -19.82 -24.62 6.43
CA LEU A 389 -20.65 -24.89 5.28
C LEU A 389 -21.21 -26.31 5.38
N HIS A 390 -22.54 -26.41 5.41
CA HIS A 390 -23.28 -27.67 5.42
C HIS A 390 -23.91 -27.89 4.05
N SER A 391 -24.14 -29.15 3.70
CA SER A 391 -24.82 -29.54 2.47
C SER A 391 -25.88 -30.62 2.71
N ALA A 392 -26.93 -30.61 1.88
CA ALA A 392 -27.97 -31.65 1.86
C ALA A 392 -28.14 -32.16 0.43
N ARG A 393 -28.32 -33.46 0.26
CA ARG A 393 -28.55 -34.08 -1.06
C ARG A 393 -30.03 -34.01 -1.44
N GLU A 394 -30.30 -34.06 -2.75
CA GLU A 394 -31.64 -34.24 -3.34
C GLU A 394 -32.73 -33.22 -2.92
N PRO A 395 -32.76 -32.01 -3.51
CA PRO A 395 -31.76 -31.43 -4.40
C PRO A 395 -30.53 -30.97 -3.60
N LEU A 396 -29.37 -30.87 -4.29
CA LEU A 396 -28.16 -30.31 -3.69
C LEU A 396 -28.43 -28.88 -3.19
N ARG A 397 -28.21 -28.67 -1.89
CA ARG A 397 -28.44 -27.43 -1.16
C ARG A 397 -27.30 -27.17 -0.18
N PHE A 398 -27.10 -25.90 0.17
CA PHE A 398 -26.06 -25.46 1.09
C PHE A 398 -26.63 -24.53 2.17
N LYS A 399 -26.03 -24.56 3.36
CA LYS A 399 -26.30 -23.60 4.44
C LYS A 399 -25.01 -23.28 5.19
N LEU A 400 -24.90 -22.04 5.66
CA LEU A 400 -23.90 -21.55 6.59
C LEU A 400 -24.43 -21.64 8.03
N SER A 401 -23.60 -22.04 8.97
CA SER A 401 -23.96 -22.21 10.37
C SER A 401 -22.75 -22.03 11.28
N VAL A 402 -22.93 -21.40 12.43
CA VAL A 402 -21.90 -21.36 13.50
C VAL A 402 -21.87 -22.65 14.33
N ASN A 403 -22.87 -23.51 14.15
CA ASN A 403 -22.93 -24.84 14.77
C ASN A 403 -22.40 -25.90 13.80
N PRO A 404 -21.35 -26.67 14.17
CA PRO A 404 -20.80 -27.72 13.32
C PRO A 404 -21.64 -29.00 13.29
N LYS A 405 -22.66 -29.14 14.14
CA LYS A 405 -23.43 -30.40 14.25
C LYS A 405 -24.25 -30.69 12.99
N GLU A 406 -24.15 -31.93 12.52
CA GLU A 406 -25.02 -32.49 11.48
C GLU A 406 -26.42 -32.76 12.04
N ASP A 407 -27.47 -32.36 11.32
CA ASP A 407 -28.85 -32.57 11.75
C ASP A 407 -29.84 -32.46 10.58
N HIS A 408 -30.97 -33.14 10.69
CA HIS A 408 -32.12 -33.02 9.78
C HIS A 408 -31.77 -33.18 8.28
N GLY A 409 -30.88 -34.11 7.95
CA GLY A 409 -30.44 -34.38 6.58
C GLY A 409 -29.38 -33.42 6.04
N TRP A 410 -28.80 -32.59 6.90
CA TRP A 410 -27.62 -31.77 6.62
C TRP A 410 -26.36 -32.44 7.16
N SER A 411 -25.34 -32.53 6.32
CA SER A 411 -24.00 -32.96 6.69
C SER A 411 -22.99 -31.85 6.47
N LEU A 412 -21.90 -31.87 7.21
CA LEU A 412 -20.79 -30.95 6.98
C LEU A 412 -20.27 -31.13 5.55
N HIS A 413 -20.20 -30.03 4.80
CA HIS A 413 -19.62 -30.07 3.47
C HIS A 413 -18.11 -30.27 3.54
N ARG A 414 -17.49 -29.72 4.59
CA ARG A 414 -16.07 -29.87 4.96
C ARG A 414 -15.95 -29.91 6.49
N PRO A 415 -14.94 -30.63 7.04
CA PRO A 415 -14.76 -30.74 8.48
C PRO A 415 -14.31 -29.42 9.13
N ASP A 416 -13.54 -28.61 8.40
CA ASP A 416 -12.98 -27.36 8.90
C ASP A 416 -13.95 -26.17 8.68
N PRO A 417 -13.87 -25.13 9.53
CA PRO A 417 -14.55 -23.86 9.26
C PRO A 417 -14.19 -23.33 7.87
N VAL A 418 -15.16 -22.75 7.18
CA VAL A 418 -14.91 -22.09 5.90
C VAL A 418 -14.35 -20.67 6.08
N TRP A 419 -14.66 -20.02 7.21
CA TRP A 419 -14.18 -18.72 7.67
C TRP A 419 -14.65 -18.42 9.11
N TYR A 420 -14.35 -17.22 9.62
CA TYR A 420 -14.75 -16.72 10.94
C TYR A 420 -15.55 -15.41 10.81
N ALA A 421 -16.55 -15.25 11.67
CA ALA A 421 -17.46 -14.10 11.67
C ALA A 421 -17.90 -13.76 13.09
N TYR A 422 -18.46 -12.57 13.32
CA TYR A 422 -18.92 -12.21 14.66
C TYR A 422 -20.17 -13.01 15.04
N HIS A 423 -20.24 -13.42 16.31
CA HIS A 423 -21.39 -14.18 16.83
C HIS A 423 -22.69 -13.39 16.68
N PRO A 424 -23.86 -14.01 16.40
CA PRO A 424 -25.18 -13.35 16.45
C PRO A 424 -25.49 -12.54 17.71
N ASN A 425 -24.81 -12.83 18.82
CA ASN A 425 -25.05 -12.25 20.14
C ASN A 425 -24.01 -11.17 20.47
N SER A 426 -23.06 -10.88 19.57
CA SER A 426 -22.07 -9.80 19.74
C SER A 426 -22.73 -8.42 19.79
N GLY A 427 -24.00 -8.32 19.40
CA GLY A 427 -24.71 -7.05 19.23
C GLY A 427 -24.34 -6.34 17.93
N VAL A 428 -25.08 -5.26 17.63
CA VAL A 428 -24.84 -4.37 16.47
C VAL A 428 -23.55 -3.54 16.63
N GLU A 429 -22.99 -3.52 17.84
CA GLU A 429 -21.77 -2.76 18.19
C GLU A 429 -20.52 -3.25 17.46
N SER A 430 -20.53 -4.44 16.85
CA SER A 430 -19.41 -4.97 16.05
C SER A 430 -19.27 -4.33 14.66
N GLY A 431 -20.19 -3.45 14.25
CA GLY A 431 -20.10 -2.74 12.96
C GLY A 431 -20.24 -3.65 11.72
N GLY A 432 -20.56 -4.93 11.90
CA GLY A 432 -20.66 -5.93 10.83
C GLY A 432 -21.98 -5.93 10.06
N VAL A 433 -22.00 -6.59 8.91
CA VAL A 433 -23.22 -6.80 8.09
C VAL A 433 -23.98 -8.00 8.63
N PRO A 434 -25.23 -7.86 9.07
CA PRO A 434 -26.01 -9.01 9.54
C PRO A 434 -26.30 -9.97 8.38
N ILE A 435 -25.99 -11.25 8.60
CA ILE A 435 -26.25 -12.33 7.65
C ILE A 435 -27.37 -13.20 8.20
N PHE A 436 -28.54 -13.12 7.58
CA PHE A 436 -29.72 -13.87 7.98
C PHE A 436 -29.87 -15.16 7.18
N GLY A 437 -30.19 -16.25 7.87
CA GLY A 437 -30.64 -17.49 7.27
C GLY A 437 -32.15 -17.54 7.25
N HIS A 438 -32.74 -17.84 6.09
CA HIS A 438 -34.19 -17.99 5.96
C HIS A 438 -34.60 -19.44 5.69
N THR A 439 -35.69 -19.92 6.31
CA THR A 439 -36.22 -21.27 6.07
C THR A 439 -37.61 -21.25 5.41
N ASN A 440 -37.92 -22.27 4.60
CA ASN A 440 -39.20 -22.36 3.90
C ASN A 440 -40.28 -22.91 4.85
N PRO A 441 -41.40 -22.21 5.07
CA PRO A 441 -42.46 -22.64 5.97
C PRO A 441 -43.32 -23.79 5.42
N ASN A 442 -43.15 -24.22 4.17
CA ASN A 442 -44.03 -25.20 3.54
C ASN A 442 -43.80 -26.62 4.08
N LYS A 443 -44.35 -26.90 5.27
CA LYS A 443 -44.33 -28.16 6.02
C LYS A 443 -44.85 -29.37 5.23
N SER A 444 -45.53 -29.14 4.09
CA SER A 444 -46.06 -30.18 3.22
C SER A 444 -44.95 -30.95 2.48
N HIS A 445 -43.79 -30.34 2.24
CA HIS A 445 -42.58 -31.02 1.79
C HIS A 445 -41.74 -31.41 3.00
N LYS A 446 -42.03 -32.59 3.57
CA LYS A 446 -41.20 -33.27 4.58
C LYS A 446 -39.71 -33.17 4.19
N GLY A 447 -38.94 -32.29 4.83
CA GLY A 447 -37.47 -32.24 4.76
C GLY A 447 -36.82 -31.28 3.75
N VAL A 448 -37.57 -30.42 3.03
CA VAL A 448 -36.97 -29.51 2.05
C VAL A 448 -36.86 -28.07 2.57
N SER A 449 -36.07 -27.86 3.64
CA SER A 449 -35.62 -26.51 4.02
C SER A 449 -34.63 -25.98 2.96
N GLY A 450 -35.04 -25.01 2.14
CA GLY A 450 -34.06 -24.15 1.47
C GLY A 450 -33.45 -23.22 2.52
N TRP A 451 -32.19 -22.80 2.32
CA TRP A 451 -31.62 -21.67 3.05
C TRP A 451 -31.31 -20.59 2.03
N TYR A 452 -31.78 -19.38 2.32
CA TYR A 452 -31.43 -18.17 1.61
C TYR A 452 -30.66 -17.28 2.57
N TYR A 453 -29.59 -16.65 2.08
CA TYR A 453 -28.88 -15.61 2.82
C TYR A 453 -29.10 -14.30 2.11
N ASN A 454 -29.57 -13.30 2.85
CA ASN A 454 -29.72 -11.94 2.36
C ASN A 454 -29.12 -10.95 3.34
N THR A 455 -28.57 -9.87 2.80
CA THR A 455 -28.18 -8.70 3.55
C THR A 455 -29.35 -7.72 3.76
N ARG A 456 -30.37 -7.65 2.87
CA ARG A 456 -31.48 -6.64 2.95
C ARG A 456 -32.88 -6.90 2.35
N ASP A 457 -33.21 -7.96 1.58
CA ASP A 457 -34.60 -8.08 1.05
C ASP A 457 -35.57 -8.77 2.02
N ARG A 458 -36.75 -8.16 2.15
CA ARG A 458 -37.94 -8.78 2.74
C ARG A 458 -38.22 -10.13 2.08
N ALA A 459 -38.38 -11.14 2.92
CA ALA A 459 -38.76 -12.49 2.55
C ALA A 459 -39.92 -12.52 1.54
N HIS A 460 -39.62 -12.81 0.27
CA HIS A 460 -40.64 -13.15 -0.72
C HIS A 460 -41.17 -14.57 -0.44
N GLY A 461 -42.00 -14.73 0.60
CA GLY A 461 -42.65 -16.00 0.97
C GLY A 461 -41.83 -16.94 1.88
N TRP A 462 -40.95 -16.38 2.73
CA TRP A 462 -40.09 -17.12 3.68
C TRP A 462 -40.37 -16.62 5.11
N ASP A 463 -41.05 -17.42 5.94
CA ASP A 463 -41.68 -16.90 7.18
C ASP A 463 -40.77 -16.93 8.42
N SER A 464 -39.54 -17.45 8.35
CA SER A 464 -38.59 -17.39 9.47
C SER A 464 -37.25 -16.76 9.05
N GLU A 465 -36.80 -15.79 9.84
CA GLU A 465 -35.53 -15.11 9.72
C GLU A 465 -34.72 -15.40 11.00
N GLU A 466 -33.54 -15.99 10.84
CA GLU A 466 -32.62 -16.24 11.94
C GLU A 466 -31.29 -15.57 11.63
N LEU A 467 -30.87 -14.64 12.50
CA LEU A 467 -29.55 -14.03 12.40
C LEU A 467 -28.48 -15.11 12.60
N THR A 468 -27.72 -15.42 11.55
CA THR A 468 -26.74 -16.51 11.56
C THR A 468 -25.37 -16.05 12.06
N PHE A 469 -24.94 -14.85 11.67
CA PHE A 469 -23.72 -14.16 12.14
C PHE A 469 -23.70 -12.71 11.63
N TYR A 470 -22.74 -11.90 12.10
CA TYR A 470 -22.38 -10.65 11.43
C TYR A 470 -21.08 -10.82 10.66
N ALA A 471 -21.10 -10.47 9.38
CA ALA A 471 -19.96 -10.47 8.48
C ALA A 471 -19.15 -9.17 8.58
N ASP A 472 -17.91 -9.16 8.09
CA ASP A 472 -17.10 -7.95 7.99
C ASP A 472 -17.63 -6.98 6.93
N VAL A 473 -17.21 -5.74 7.08
CA VAL A 473 -17.47 -4.65 6.13
C VAL A 473 -16.15 -4.23 5.50
N ALA A 474 -16.03 -4.35 4.18
CA ALA A 474 -14.97 -3.68 3.43
C ALA A 474 -15.58 -2.45 2.76
N LYS A 475 -15.25 -1.24 3.25
CA LYS A 475 -15.64 0.01 2.59
C LYS A 475 -14.46 0.58 1.81
N PHE A 476 -14.71 0.83 0.53
CA PHE A 476 -13.87 1.61 -0.38
C PHE A 476 -14.73 2.70 -0.99
N GLY A 477 -14.15 3.90 -1.17
CA GLY A 477 -14.88 5.05 -1.71
C GLY A 477 -15.90 5.67 -0.73
N GLU A 478 -16.57 6.73 -1.19
CA GLU A 478 -17.68 7.41 -0.49
C GLU A 478 -19.03 6.71 -0.65
#